data_AF-A0A7J4I0T9-F1
#
_entry.id   AF-A0A7J4I0T9-F1
#
_cell.length_a   1.000
_cell.length_b   1.000
_cell.length_c   1.000
_cell.angle_alpha   90.00
_cell.angle_beta   90.00
_cell.angle_gamma   90.00
#
_symmetry.space_group_name_H-M   'P 1'
#
loop_
_entity.id
_entity.type
_entity.pdbx_description
1 polymer ?
#
loop_
_entity_poly.entity_id
_entity_poly.type
_entity_poly.pdbx_seq_one_letter_code
_entity_poly.pdbx_strand_id
1 'polypeptide(L)'
;MNTKVVALDIYGTLLPTKGNNIPRKGLESFLNNCKSEELILCTCSDGKIQEVKNDLLEAGIDLKCFNKYFEMPRQSADFIKQPKDPTIILNYYNLSPEELTVIGDREERDIAYARELGCNTILVPEYKIPEDKDNFDLSKLEIK
;
A
#
# COMPACT_ATOMS: atom_id res chain seq x y z
N MET A 1 15.75 -12.41 -5.87
CA MET A 1 14.73 -11.40 -5.57
C MET A 1 13.83 -11.32 -6.78
N ASN A 2 12.51 -11.41 -6.61
CA ASN A 2 11.58 -11.44 -7.76
C ASN A 2 10.59 -10.27 -7.78
N THR A 3 10.42 -9.52 -6.67
CA THR A 3 9.53 -8.35 -6.68
C THR A 3 9.98 -7.30 -7.69
N LYS A 4 9.03 -6.88 -8.53
CA LYS A 4 9.16 -5.77 -9.49
C LYS A 4 8.21 -4.63 -9.14
N VAL A 5 7.05 -4.96 -8.57
CA VAL A 5 5.99 -3.99 -8.23
C VAL A 5 5.61 -4.12 -6.76
N VAL A 6 5.49 -2.98 -6.09
CA VAL A 6 4.95 -2.89 -4.73
C VAL A 6 3.61 -2.16 -4.77
N ALA A 7 2.56 -2.87 -4.41
CA ALA A 7 1.21 -2.36 -4.26
C ALA A 7 0.95 -1.97 -2.80
N LEU A 8 0.69 -0.69 -2.57
CA LEU A 8 0.58 -0.10 -1.25
C LEU A 8 -0.87 0.26 -0.94
N ASP A 9 -1.43 -0.32 0.12
CA ASP A 9 -2.56 0.33 0.78
C ASP A 9 -2.15 1.72 1.31
N ILE A 10 -3.14 2.60 1.54
CA ILE A 10 -2.92 4.00 1.94
C ILE A 10 -3.31 4.23 3.39
N TYR A 11 -4.59 4.02 3.74
CA TYR A 11 -5.14 4.40 5.04
C TYR A 11 -5.05 3.25 6.02
N GLY A 12 -4.34 3.46 7.12
CA GLY A 12 -3.94 2.36 8.01
C GLY A 12 -2.55 1.87 7.70
N THR A 13 -2.02 2.17 6.51
CA THR A 13 -0.69 1.73 6.05
C THR A 13 0.31 2.88 5.96
N LEU A 14 0.12 3.87 5.08
CA LEU A 14 1.03 5.02 4.94
C LEU A 14 0.56 6.24 5.73
N LEU A 15 -0.76 6.44 5.76
CA LEU A 15 -1.46 7.54 6.42
C LEU A 15 -2.39 6.99 7.51
N PRO A 16 -2.74 7.77 8.54
CA PRO A 16 -3.64 7.31 9.57
C PRO A 16 -5.07 7.16 9.03
N THR A 17 -5.85 6.22 9.57
CA THR A 17 -7.27 6.09 9.19
C THR A 17 -8.17 7.21 9.73
N LYS A 18 -7.68 8.00 10.69
CA LYS A 18 -8.38 9.11 11.33
C LYS A 18 -7.43 10.27 11.63
N GLY A 19 -7.97 11.48 11.67
CA GLY A 19 -7.22 12.70 11.98
C GLY A 19 -6.55 13.28 10.74
N ASN A 20 -5.46 14.03 10.96
CA ASN A 20 -4.73 14.70 9.87
C ASN A 20 -3.81 13.72 9.13
N ASN A 21 -3.56 14.00 7.85
CA ASN A 21 -2.71 13.22 6.96
C ASN A 21 -1.20 13.36 7.31
N ILE A 22 -0.77 12.88 8.48
CA ILE A 22 0.65 12.81 8.86
C ILE A 22 1.23 11.49 8.35
N PRO A 23 2.34 11.51 7.56
CA PRO A 23 2.99 10.28 7.14
C PRO A 23 3.46 9.40 8.29
N ARG A 24 3.32 8.07 8.13
CA ARG A 24 3.97 7.10 9.02
C ARG A 24 5.49 7.28 9.00
N LYS A 25 6.14 7.08 10.14
CA LYS A 25 7.60 7.14 10.26
C LYS A 25 8.29 6.25 9.21
N GLY A 26 9.34 6.81 8.61
CA GLY A 26 10.18 6.11 7.65
C GLY A 26 9.64 6.09 6.22
N LEU A 27 8.46 6.66 5.94
CA LEU A 27 7.85 6.63 4.61
C LEU A 27 8.77 7.21 3.53
N GLU A 28 9.38 8.37 3.74
CA GLU A 28 10.28 8.99 2.76
C GLU A 28 11.47 8.08 2.43
N SER A 29 12.11 7.51 3.46
CA SER A 29 13.22 6.57 3.27
C SER A 29 12.77 5.32 2.52
N PHE A 30 11.59 4.78 2.85
CA PHE A 30 11.02 3.64 2.17
C PHE A 30 10.80 3.92 0.67
N LEU A 31 10.17 5.05 0.32
CA LEU A 31 9.94 5.44 -1.07
C LEU A 31 11.25 5.63 -1.84
N ASN A 32 12.27 6.24 -1.20
CA ASN A 32 13.59 6.41 -1.79
C ASN A 32 14.32 5.07 -2.01
N ASN A 33 14.22 4.14 -1.07
CA ASN A 33 14.80 2.80 -1.20
C ASN A 33 14.16 2.05 -2.38
N CYS A 34 12.83 2.02 -2.46
CA CYS A 34 12.13 1.39 -3.58
C CYS A 34 12.55 1.99 -4.94
N LYS A 35 12.69 3.32 -5.01
CA LYS A 35 13.18 3.99 -6.22
C LYS A 35 14.62 3.58 -6.56
N SER A 36 15.50 3.46 -5.55
CA SER A 36 16.90 3.06 -5.76
C SER A 36 17.04 1.60 -6.20
N GLU A 37 16.09 0.75 -5.82
CA GLU A 37 15.98 -0.65 -6.21
C GLU A 37 15.20 -0.84 -7.53
N GLU A 38 14.85 0.26 -8.21
CA GLU A 38 14.08 0.26 -9.46
C GLU A 38 12.70 -0.42 -9.35
N LEU A 39 12.14 -0.46 -8.14
CA LEU A 39 10.81 -0.99 -7.88
C LEU A 39 9.74 -0.01 -8.35
N ILE A 40 8.70 -0.54 -8.99
CA ILE A 40 7.53 0.24 -9.40
C ILE A 40 6.55 0.30 -8.23
N LEU A 41 6.17 1.50 -7.79
CA LEU A 41 5.16 1.67 -6.76
C LEU A 41 3.78 1.97 -7.37
N CYS A 42 2.74 1.37 -6.82
CA CYS A 42 1.36 1.74 -7.12
C CYS A 42 0.47 1.68 -5.87
N THR A 43 -0.66 2.37 -5.89
CA THR A 43 -1.64 2.25 -4.80
C THR A 43 -2.48 0.98 -4.97
N CYS A 44 -2.97 0.45 -3.86
CA CYS A 44 -4.00 -0.58 -3.76
C CYS A 44 -4.98 -0.11 -2.67
N SER A 45 -5.73 0.94 -2.96
CA SER A 45 -6.53 1.68 -1.96
C SER A 45 -8.02 1.51 -2.23
N ASP A 46 -8.84 1.46 -1.20
CA ASP A 46 -10.29 1.59 -1.34
C ASP A 46 -10.81 3.03 -1.39
N GLY A 47 -9.93 4.01 -1.14
CA GLY A 47 -10.26 5.42 -1.34
C GLY A 47 -10.33 5.77 -2.83
N LYS A 48 -11.16 6.75 -3.17
CA LYS A 48 -11.23 7.23 -4.56
C LYS A 48 -9.90 7.82 -4.97
N ILE A 49 -9.50 7.60 -6.23
CA ILE A 49 -8.20 8.04 -6.74
C ILE A 49 -7.91 9.52 -6.44
N GLN A 50 -8.90 10.41 -6.63
CA GLN A 50 -8.69 11.84 -6.42
C GLN A 50 -8.55 12.20 -4.93
N GLU A 51 -9.29 11.53 -4.05
CA GLU A 51 -9.20 11.72 -2.60
C GLU A 51 -7.83 11.26 -2.09
N VAL A 52 -7.40 10.06 -2.50
CA VAL A 52 -6.06 9.52 -2.18
C VAL A 52 -4.94 10.46 -2.64
N LYS A 53 -5.03 11.00 -3.85
CA LYS A 53 -4.02 11.96 -4.35
C LYS A 53 -3.98 13.25 -3.53
N ASN A 54 -5.14 13.78 -3.14
CA ASN A 54 -5.19 14.99 -2.32
C ASN A 54 -4.58 14.72 -0.94
N ASP A 55 -4.94 13.61 -0.31
CA ASP A 55 -4.42 13.25 1.02
C ASP A 55 -2.91 13.02 1.03
N LEU A 56 -2.38 12.35 0.00
CA LEU A 56 -0.94 12.17 -0.18
C LEU A 56 -0.21 13.51 -0.39
N LEU A 57 -0.79 14.44 -1.17
CA LEU A 57 -0.23 15.79 -1.35
C LEU A 57 -0.25 16.60 -0.06
N GLU A 58 -1.35 16.55 0.70
CA GLU A 58 -1.45 17.20 2.02
C GLU A 58 -0.41 16.65 3.01
N ALA A 59 -0.11 15.35 2.92
CA ALA A 59 0.93 14.69 3.69
C ALA A 59 2.36 15.02 3.21
N GLY A 60 2.53 15.81 2.14
CA GLY A 60 3.82 16.19 1.57
C GLY A 60 4.49 15.10 0.73
N ILE A 61 3.73 14.11 0.23
CA ILE A 61 4.26 13.00 -0.57
C ILE A 61 4.20 13.37 -2.06
N ASP A 62 5.32 13.22 -2.77
CA ASP A 62 5.36 13.41 -4.23
C ASP A 62 4.55 12.32 -4.93
N LEU A 63 3.48 12.71 -5.62
CA LEU A 63 2.62 11.80 -6.36
C LEU A 63 3.36 11.05 -7.48
N LYS A 64 4.50 11.56 -7.94
CA LYS A 64 5.35 10.90 -8.95
C LYS A 64 6.04 9.65 -8.43
N CYS A 65 6.06 9.43 -7.11
CA CYS A 65 6.54 8.17 -6.54
C CYS A 65 5.69 6.98 -6.99
N PHE A 66 4.41 7.19 -7.31
CA PHE A 66 3.50 6.14 -7.76
C PHE A 66 3.31 6.17 -9.28
N ASN A 67 3.57 5.04 -9.94
CA ASN A 67 3.31 4.87 -11.38
C ASN A 67 1.80 4.88 -11.68
N LYS A 68 1.02 4.22 -10.83
CA LYS A 68 -0.43 4.06 -11.01
C LYS A 68 -1.17 4.12 -9.68
N TYR A 69 -2.39 4.62 -9.74
CA TYR A 69 -3.32 4.65 -8.63
C TYR A 69 -4.44 3.66 -8.94
N PHE A 70 -4.47 2.51 -8.27
CA PHE A 70 -5.57 1.56 -8.34
C PHE A 70 -6.55 1.79 -7.20
N GLU A 71 -7.82 1.88 -7.57
CA GLU A 71 -8.96 1.97 -6.68
C GLU A 71 -9.62 0.60 -6.56
N MET A 72 -9.82 0.17 -5.32
CA MET A 72 -10.37 -1.12 -4.93
C MET A 72 -11.62 -0.86 -4.07
N PRO A 73 -12.71 -0.35 -4.66
CA PRO A 73 -13.81 0.22 -3.89
C PRO A 73 -14.45 -0.83 -2.97
N ARG A 74 -14.81 -0.39 -1.75
CA ARG A 74 -15.64 -1.19 -0.83
C ARG A 74 -17.10 -1.04 -1.24
N GLN A 75 -17.82 -2.15 -1.36
CA GLN A 75 -19.28 -2.17 -1.48
C GLN A 75 -19.97 -2.26 -0.10
N SER A 76 -19.23 -2.67 0.95
CA SER A 76 -19.71 -2.69 2.34
C SER A 76 -18.55 -2.58 3.35
N ALA A 77 -18.88 -2.46 4.64
CA ALA A 77 -17.90 -2.48 5.73
C ALA A 77 -17.42 -3.90 6.11
N ASP A 78 -17.94 -4.96 5.48
CA ASP A 78 -17.52 -6.34 5.75
C ASP A 78 -16.26 -6.68 4.94
N PHE A 79 -15.11 -6.55 5.59
CA PHE A 79 -13.78 -6.74 4.99
C PHE A 79 -13.51 -8.18 4.56
N ILE A 80 -14.06 -9.15 5.28
CA ILE A 80 -13.87 -10.57 5.01
C ILE A 80 -14.56 -10.95 3.70
N LYS A 81 -15.73 -10.36 3.44
CA LYS A 81 -16.51 -10.65 2.23
C LYS A 81 -16.06 -9.86 1.00
N GLN A 82 -15.13 -8.91 1.16
CA GLN A 82 -14.69 -8.03 0.08
C GLN A 82 -13.18 -7.79 0.17
N PRO A 83 -12.33 -8.81 -0.03
CA PRO A 83 -10.89 -8.61 -0.12
C PRO A 83 -10.54 -7.73 -1.33
N LYS A 84 -9.39 -7.04 -1.28
CA LYS A 84 -8.88 -6.30 -2.44
C LYS A 84 -8.47 -7.31 -3.48
N ASP A 85 -8.72 -7.02 -4.75
CA ASP A 85 -8.38 -7.91 -5.85
C ASP A 85 -7.10 -7.41 -6.55
N PRO A 86 -5.91 -7.93 -6.20
CA PRO A 86 -4.65 -7.51 -6.80
C PRO A 86 -4.48 -8.04 -8.23
N THR A 87 -5.37 -8.89 -8.75
CA THR A 87 -5.24 -9.42 -10.12
C THR A 87 -5.27 -8.31 -11.17
N ILE A 88 -5.97 -7.20 -10.92
CA ILE A 88 -5.95 -6.04 -11.82
C ILE A 88 -4.55 -5.43 -11.94
N ILE A 89 -3.75 -5.48 -10.87
CA ILE A 89 -2.38 -4.97 -10.81
C ILE A 89 -1.45 -5.93 -11.54
N LEU A 90 -1.58 -7.23 -11.25
CA LEU A 90 -0.85 -8.30 -11.96
C LEU A 90 -1.05 -8.20 -13.48
N ASN A 91 -2.31 -8.05 -13.91
CA ASN A 91 -2.66 -7.94 -15.32
C ASN A 91 -2.15 -6.65 -15.96
N TYR A 92 -2.23 -5.52 -15.26
CA TYR A 92 -1.79 -4.22 -15.79
C TYR A 92 -0.29 -4.20 -16.08
N TYR A 93 0.52 -4.79 -15.19
CA TYR A 93 1.98 -4.83 -15.32
C TYR A 93 2.49 -6.12 -15.97
N ASN A 94 1.61 -7.06 -16.32
CA ASN A 94 1.95 -8.38 -16.88
C ASN A 94 2.98 -9.13 -16.01
N LEU A 95 2.63 -9.31 -14.73
CA LEU A 95 3.46 -9.92 -13.69
C LEU A 95 3.05 -11.37 -13.42
N SER A 96 4.00 -12.20 -13.02
CA SER A 96 3.68 -13.38 -12.20
C SER A 96 3.41 -12.98 -10.74
N PRO A 97 2.61 -13.74 -9.97
CA PRO A 97 2.24 -13.36 -8.60
C PRO A 97 3.44 -13.02 -7.72
N GLU A 98 4.51 -13.82 -7.77
CA GLU A 98 5.72 -13.63 -6.97
C GLU A 98 6.53 -12.36 -7.32
N GLU A 99 6.16 -11.64 -8.39
CA GLU A 99 6.75 -10.35 -8.77
C GLU A 99 5.98 -9.15 -8.18
N LEU A 100 4.84 -9.40 -7.52
CA LEU A 100 4.05 -8.40 -6.81
C LEU A 100 4.21 -8.57 -5.30
N THR A 101 4.61 -7.49 -4.63
CA THR A 101 4.48 -7.37 -3.16
C THR A 101 3.30 -6.49 -2.81
N VAL A 102 2.35 -7.00 -2.02
CA VAL A 102 1.23 -6.22 -1.46
C VAL A 102 1.51 -5.88 0.00
N ILE A 103 1.41 -4.60 0.36
CA ILE A 103 1.61 -4.11 1.73
C ILE A 103 0.32 -3.45 2.20
N GLY A 104 -0.16 -3.88 3.36
CA GLY A 104 -1.38 -3.34 3.97
C GLY A 104 -1.46 -3.63 5.46
N ASP A 105 -2.46 -3.05 6.12
CA ASP A 105 -2.66 -3.20 7.56
C ASP A 105 -3.73 -4.23 7.95
N ARG A 106 -4.50 -4.72 6.98
CA ARG A 106 -5.61 -5.64 7.26
C ARG A 106 -5.41 -6.98 6.59
N GLU A 107 -5.32 -8.02 7.41
CA GLU A 107 -5.08 -9.39 6.96
C GLU A 107 -6.16 -9.85 5.96
N GLU A 108 -7.44 -9.71 6.29
CA GLU A 108 -8.53 -10.24 5.47
C GLU A 108 -8.78 -9.40 4.21
N ARG A 109 -8.36 -8.13 4.21
CA ARG A 109 -8.66 -7.18 3.15
C ARG A 109 -7.50 -7.01 2.17
N ASP A 110 -6.30 -6.80 2.68
CA ASP A 110 -5.13 -6.46 1.84
C ASP A 110 -4.30 -7.71 1.52
N ILE A 111 -4.25 -8.67 2.44
CA ILE A 111 -3.19 -9.66 2.47
C ILE A 111 -3.67 -11.06 2.06
N ALA A 112 -4.77 -11.56 2.64
CA ALA A 112 -5.17 -12.95 2.54
C ALA A 112 -5.34 -13.40 1.08
N TYR A 113 -6.06 -12.62 0.28
CA TYR A 113 -6.29 -12.96 -1.13
C TYR A 113 -5.03 -12.79 -1.99
N ALA A 114 -4.21 -11.76 -1.75
CA ALA A 114 -2.92 -11.61 -2.42
C ALA A 114 -2.00 -12.81 -2.15
N ARG A 115 -1.95 -13.29 -0.91
CA ARG A 115 -1.18 -14.46 -0.51
C ARG A 115 -1.72 -15.75 -1.14
N GLU A 116 -3.04 -15.92 -1.20
CA GLU A 116 -3.67 -17.07 -1.87
C GLU A 116 -3.29 -17.15 -3.35
N LEU A 117 -3.17 -16.01 -4.03
CA LEU A 117 -2.72 -15.92 -5.42
C LEU A 117 -1.21 -16.19 -5.60
N GLY A 118 -0.43 -16.28 -4.50
CA GLY A 118 1.01 -16.49 -4.54
C GLY A 118 1.84 -15.20 -4.55
N CYS A 119 1.23 -14.04 -4.28
CA CYS A 119 1.96 -12.78 -4.17
C CYS A 119 2.82 -12.73 -2.90
N ASN A 120 3.90 -11.96 -2.95
CA ASN A 120 4.58 -11.55 -1.72
C ASN A 120 3.66 -10.61 -0.94
N THR A 121 3.66 -10.72 0.39
CA THR A 121 2.79 -9.90 1.24
C THR A 121 3.51 -9.44 2.49
N ILE A 122 3.24 -8.19 2.89
CA ILE A 122 3.74 -7.61 4.13
C ILE A 122 2.57 -6.99 4.88
N LEU A 123 2.17 -7.63 5.99
CA LEU A 123 1.21 -7.07 6.93
C LEU A 123 1.95 -6.11 7.88
N VAL A 124 1.50 -4.86 7.94
CA VAL A 124 2.00 -3.86 8.91
C VAL A 124 0.97 -3.61 10.02
N PRO A 125 1.36 -3.13 11.20
CA PRO A 125 0.40 -2.71 12.23
C PRO A 125 -0.46 -1.55 11.73
N GLU A 126 -1.78 -1.60 11.93
CA GLU A 126 -2.71 -0.51 11.57
C GLU A 126 -2.29 0.84 12.17
N TYR A 127 -2.21 1.86 11.32
CA TYR A 127 -1.97 3.24 11.71
C TYR A 127 -3.29 3.98 11.83
N LYS A 128 -3.73 4.24 13.08
CA LYS A 128 -5.08 4.74 13.34
C LYS A 128 -5.17 6.25 13.41
N ILE A 129 -4.27 6.86 14.18
CA ILE A 129 -4.29 8.29 14.49
C ILE A 129 -2.87 8.86 14.38
N PRO A 130 -2.68 10.16 14.14
CA PRO A 130 -1.37 10.74 13.88
C PRO A 130 -0.33 10.51 14.98
N GLU A 131 -0.77 10.40 16.23
CA GLU A 131 0.06 10.14 17.41
C GLU A 131 0.77 8.78 17.34
N ASP A 132 0.23 7.82 16.58
CA ASP A 132 0.81 6.49 16.39
C ASP A 132 1.95 6.46 15.36
N LYS A 133 2.33 7.60 14.77
CA LYS A 133 3.25 7.67 13.62
C LYS A 133 4.56 6.94 13.83
N ASP A 134 5.05 6.89 15.08
CA ASP A 134 6.34 6.32 15.45
C ASP A 134 6.26 4.86 15.94
N ASN A 135 5.06 4.27 16.04
CA ASN A 135 4.85 2.89 16.51
C ASN A 135 5.41 1.83 15.54
N PHE A 136 5.57 2.20 14.27
CA PHE A 136 6.17 1.35 13.26
C PHE A 136 6.94 2.20 12.25
N ASP A 137 8.11 1.72 11.83
CA ASP A 137 9.02 2.46 10.96
C ASP A 137 9.12 1.74 9.61
N LEU A 138 8.55 2.33 8.56
CA LEU A 138 8.52 1.74 7.21
C LEU A 138 9.91 1.56 6.62
N SER A 139 10.91 2.34 7.07
CA SER A 139 12.29 2.22 6.56
C SER A 139 12.95 0.89 6.90
N LYS A 140 12.36 0.12 7.82
CA LYS A 140 12.82 -1.21 8.24
C LYS A 140 12.23 -2.35 7.41
N LEU A 141 11.35 -2.05 6.46
CA LEU A 141 10.79 -3.06 5.57
C LEU A 141 11.85 -3.48 4.55
N GLU A 142 12.04 -4.79 4.41
CA GLU A 142 12.84 -5.39 3.35
C GLU A 142 11.90 -5.96 2.29
N ILE A 143 11.96 -5.43 1.07
CA ILE A 143 11.24 -5.97 -0.08
C ILE A 143 12.11 -7.07 -0.72
N LYS A 144 11.52 -8.24 -1.02
CA LYS A 144 12.24 -9.44 -1.49
C LYS A 144 11.82 -9.87 -2.89
#